data_AF-A0A564S231-F1
#
_entry.id   AF-A0A564S231-F1
#
_cell.length_a   1.000
_cell.length_b   1.000
_cell.length_c   1.000
_cell.angle_alpha   90.00
_cell.angle_beta   90.00
_cell.angle_gamma   90.00
#
_symmetry.space_group_name_H-M   'P 1'
#
loop_
_entity.id
_entity.type
_entity.pdbx_description
1 polymer ?
#
loop_
_entity_poly.entity_id
_entity_poly.type
_entity_poly.pdbx_seq_one_letter_code
_entity_poly.pdbx_strand_id
1 'polypeptide(L)'
;METNIYGDVLTVTGDDGTRHHIPLDAIASWGELLGCDTDMETVAAIIQVRSNRSDPGVIDPATGRTAWTSAYEQVERDELADRQQTRMAALHPVLTESGALSPDGREETRRLLGLDAMPVMEDADGRLAATLAGVADRIAATRDRFRRQSIDYLTDHQR
;
A
#
# COMPACT_ATOMS: atom_id res chain seq x y z
N MET A 1 1.19 -22.90 -7.87
CA MET A 1 1.72 -21.52 -8.04
C MET A 1 3.24 -21.51 -8.26
N GLU A 2 3.75 -20.71 -9.21
CA GLU A 2 5.20 -20.48 -9.44
C GLU A 2 5.64 -19.09 -8.99
N THR A 3 6.77 -19.01 -8.28
CA THR A 3 7.30 -17.73 -7.77
C THR A 3 8.79 -17.62 -8.02
N ASN A 4 9.20 -16.51 -8.64
CA ASN A 4 10.60 -16.17 -8.91
C ASN A 4 10.83 -14.66 -8.75
N ILE A 5 12.08 -14.25 -8.53
CA ILE A 5 12.49 -12.84 -8.52
C ILE A 5 13.49 -12.57 -9.64
N TYR A 6 13.20 -11.52 -10.41
CA TYR A 6 14.06 -11.02 -11.47
C TYR A 6 14.39 -9.55 -11.18
N GLY A 7 15.60 -9.30 -10.67
CA GLY A 7 15.99 -7.97 -10.17
C GLY A 7 15.10 -7.54 -9.01
N ASP A 8 14.33 -6.48 -9.23
CA ASP A 8 13.37 -5.91 -8.26
C ASP A 8 11.91 -6.19 -8.66
N VAL A 9 11.65 -7.27 -9.40
CA VAL A 9 10.31 -7.70 -9.78
C VAL A 9 10.06 -9.13 -9.28
N LEU A 10 9.06 -9.27 -8.42
CA LEU A 10 8.46 -10.55 -8.06
C LEU A 10 7.53 -10.99 -9.19
N THR A 11 7.69 -12.23 -9.64
CA THR A 11 6.76 -12.86 -10.57
C THR A 11 6.01 -13.97 -9.85
N VAL A 12 4.68 -13.87 -9.84
CA VAL A 12 3.77 -14.90 -9.29
C VAL A 12 2.93 -15.44 -10.44
N THR A 13 2.93 -16.75 -10.65
CA THR A 13 2.07 -17.42 -11.63
C THR A 13 1.03 -18.24 -10.89
N GLY A 14 -0.23 -17.81 -11.02
CA GLY A 14 -1.40 -18.50 -10.48
C GLY A 14 -1.66 -19.82 -11.18
N ASP A 15 -2.53 -20.63 -10.58
CA ASP A 15 -2.83 -21.97 -11.08
C ASP A 15 -3.65 -21.95 -12.39
N ASP A 16 -4.30 -20.83 -12.68
CA ASP A 16 -4.96 -20.52 -13.95
C ASP A 16 -3.97 -20.12 -15.08
N GLY A 17 -2.67 -20.08 -14.77
CA GLY A 17 -1.62 -19.63 -15.68
C GLY A 17 -1.46 -18.11 -15.75
N THR A 18 -2.25 -17.33 -15.01
CA THR A 18 -2.13 -15.88 -14.96
C THR A 18 -0.82 -15.49 -14.27
N ARG A 19 -0.04 -14.63 -14.92
CA ARG A 19 1.25 -14.16 -14.41
C ARG A 19 1.14 -12.72 -13.92
N HIS A 20 1.41 -12.52 -12.64
CA HIS A 20 1.51 -11.21 -12.01
C HIS A 20 2.98 -10.80 -11.89
N HIS A 21 3.32 -9.65 -12.47
CA HIS A 21 4.60 -8.99 -12.26
C HIS A 21 4.42 -7.87 -11.25
N ILE A 22 5.06 -7.99 -10.10
CA ILE A 22 4.89 -7.11 -8.95
C ILE A 22 6.26 -6.53 -8.59
N PRO A 23 6.51 -5.24 -8.88
CA PRO A 23 7.73 -4.57 -8.44
C PRO A 23 7.85 -4.58 -6.91
N LEU A 24 9.07 -4.69 -6.37
CA LEU A 24 9.30 -4.59 -4.93
C LEU A 24 8.83 -3.23 -4.38
N ASP A 25 8.93 -2.16 -5.17
CA ASP A 25 8.39 -0.85 -4.84
C ASP A 25 6.87 -0.86 -4.66
N ALA A 26 6.15 -1.69 -5.43
CA ALA A 26 4.72 -1.86 -5.27
C ALA A 26 4.41 -2.62 -3.98
N ILE A 27 5.18 -3.65 -3.63
CA ILE A 27 5.01 -4.39 -2.37
C ILE A 27 5.32 -3.47 -1.17
N ALA A 28 6.36 -2.66 -1.25
CA ALA A 28 6.69 -1.72 -0.20
C ALA A 28 5.60 -0.65 0.00
N SER A 29 5.21 0.04 -1.08
CA SER A 29 4.22 1.13 -1.03
C SER A 29 2.81 0.65 -0.71
N TRP A 30 2.36 -0.46 -1.30
CA TRP A 30 1.02 -1.01 -0.99
C TRP A 30 0.97 -1.57 0.42
N GLY A 31 2.04 -2.20 0.91
CA GLY A 31 2.08 -2.74 2.27
C GLY A 31 1.89 -1.63 3.30
N GLU A 32 2.50 -0.47 3.05
CA GLU A 32 2.18 0.74 3.80
C GLU A 32 0.73 1.14 3.59
N LEU A 33 0.35 1.54 2.39
CA LEU A 33 -0.95 2.18 2.14
C LEU A 33 -2.16 1.33 2.55
N LEU A 34 -2.02 0.00 2.57
CA LEU A 34 -3.08 -0.92 2.98
C LEU A 34 -2.95 -1.41 4.43
N GLY A 35 -1.90 -1.00 5.16
CA GLY A 35 -1.65 -1.42 6.53
C GLY A 35 -1.45 -2.93 6.67
N CYS A 36 -0.77 -3.55 5.70
CA CYS A 36 -0.52 -4.99 5.71
C CYS A 36 0.54 -5.35 6.75
N ASP A 37 0.33 -6.45 7.48
CA ASP A 37 1.26 -6.95 8.48
C ASP A 37 2.45 -7.69 7.85
N THR A 38 2.27 -8.21 6.63
CA THR A 38 3.29 -9.00 5.93
C THR A 38 3.36 -8.68 4.43
N ASP A 39 4.54 -8.85 3.84
CA ASP A 39 4.74 -8.69 2.39
C ASP A 39 3.88 -9.68 1.58
N MET A 40 3.56 -10.84 2.16
CA MET A 40 2.68 -11.84 1.54
C MET A 40 1.24 -11.34 1.47
N GLU A 41 0.72 -10.77 2.55
CA GLU A 41 -0.60 -10.14 2.56
C GLU A 41 -0.67 -9.03 1.52
N THR A 42 0.41 -8.23 1.39
CA THR A 42 0.47 -7.19 0.37
C THR A 42 0.43 -7.76 -1.04
N VAL A 43 1.18 -8.83 -1.32
CA VAL A 43 1.14 -9.50 -2.63
C VAL A 43 -0.27 -10.03 -2.92
N ALA A 44 -0.93 -10.63 -1.93
CA ALA A 44 -2.29 -11.12 -2.05
C ALA A 44 -3.28 -9.98 -2.37
N ALA A 45 -3.17 -8.85 -1.66
CA ALA A 45 -3.97 -7.65 -1.92
C ALA A 45 -3.76 -7.11 -3.34
N ILE A 46 -2.49 -7.01 -3.78
CA ILE A 46 -2.14 -6.56 -5.15
C ILE A 46 -2.78 -7.47 -6.20
N ILE A 47 -2.68 -8.78 -6.01
CA ILE A 47 -3.26 -9.76 -6.94
C ILE A 47 -4.79 -9.62 -6.95
N GLN A 48 -5.44 -9.55 -5.79
CA GLN A 48 -6.89 -9.42 -5.68
C GLN A 48 -7.42 -8.16 -6.37
N VAL A 49 -6.83 -6.99 -6.09
CA VAL A 49 -7.26 -5.72 -6.71
C VAL A 49 -7.09 -5.76 -8.23
N ARG A 50 -5.97 -6.30 -8.72
CA ARG A 50 -5.71 -6.42 -10.16
C ARG A 50 -6.67 -7.38 -10.85
N SER A 51 -6.94 -8.53 -10.23
CA SER A 51 -7.84 -9.55 -10.77
C SER A 51 -9.29 -9.07 -10.81
N ASN A 52 -9.74 -8.37 -9.76
CA ASN A 52 -11.11 -7.86 -9.66
C ASN A 52 -11.29 -6.50 -10.34
N ARG A 53 -10.20 -5.83 -10.74
CA ARG A 53 -10.20 -4.45 -11.26
C ARG A 53 -10.98 -3.50 -10.35
N SER A 54 -10.76 -3.62 -9.05
CA SER A 54 -11.55 -2.94 -8.04
C SER A 54 -11.05 -1.53 -7.69
N ASP A 55 -9.96 -1.06 -8.30
CA ASP A 55 -9.51 0.33 -8.14
C ASP A 55 -10.46 1.26 -8.92
N PRO A 56 -11.24 2.13 -8.24
CA PRO A 56 -12.17 3.04 -8.90
C PRO A 56 -11.48 4.23 -9.59
N GLY A 57 -10.17 4.44 -9.39
CA GLY A 57 -9.44 5.60 -9.87
C GLY A 57 -9.82 6.88 -9.09
N VAL A 58 -10.14 7.95 -9.82
CA VAL A 58 -10.56 9.24 -9.24
C VAL A 58 -12.01 9.12 -8.76
N ILE A 59 -12.22 9.29 -7.45
CA ILE A 59 -13.53 9.20 -6.78
C ILE A 59 -14.21 10.57 -6.61
N ASP A 60 -13.42 11.64 -6.53
CA ASP A 60 -13.92 13.02 -6.52
C ASP A 60 -13.17 13.86 -7.57
N PRO A 61 -13.80 14.17 -8.71
CA PRO A 61 -13.18 14.97 -9.77
C PRO A 61 -12.87 16.42 -9.38
N ALA A 62 -13.58 17.00 -8.40
CA ALA A 62 -13.38 18.39 -8.01
C ALA A 62 -12.09 18.57 -7.20
N THR A 63 -11.75 17.56 -6.39
CA THR A 63 -10.57 17.56 -5.52
C THR A 63 -9.44 16.68 -6.06
N GLY A 64 -9.72 15.80 -7.03
CA GLY A 64 -8.79 14.80 -7.54
C GLY A 64 -8.56 13.63 -6.59
N ARG A 65 -9.39 13.45 -5.55
CA ARG A 65 -9.24 12.34 -4.59
C ARG A 65 -9.39 11.00 -5.31
N THR A 66 -8.58 10.05 -4.87
CA THR A 66 -8.60 8.65 -5.33
C THR A 66 -8.85 7.74 -4.15
N ALA A 67 -9.08 6.44 -4.41
CA ALA A 67 -9.16 5.43 -3.34
C ALA A 67 -7.93 5.42 -2.40
N TRP A 68 -6.78 5.89 -2.88
CA TRP A 68 -5.51 5.89 -2.16
C TRP A 68 -5.29 7.13 -1.30
N THR A 69 -6.06 8.20 -1.50
CA THR A 69 -5.77 9.50 -0.88
C THR A 69 -5.78 9.42 0.64
N SER A 70 -6.76 8.74 1.23
CA SER A 70 -6.87 8.57 2.68
C SER A 70 -5.67 7.84 3.27
N ALA A 71 -5.17 6.79 2.61
CA ALA A 71 -3.98 6.08 3.05
C ALA A 71 -2.70 6.93 2.98
N TYR A 72 -2.57 7.80 1.96
CA TYR A 72 -1.45 8.75 1.91
C TYR A 72 -1.52 9.77 3.06
N GLU A 73 -2.71 10.34 3.31
CA GLU A 73 -2.94 11.24 4.45
C GLU A 73 -2.59 10.55 5.78
N GLN A 74 -2.89 9.26 5.91
CA GLN A 74 -2.51 8.45 7.07
C GLN A 74 -0.99 8.32 7.21
N VAL A 75 -0.28 7.93 6.15
CA VAL A 75 1.19 7.78 6.16
C VAL A 75 1.85 9.12 6.53
N GLU A 76 1.42 10.22 5.94
CA GLU A 76 1.92 11.55 6.24
C GLU A 76 1.70 11.92 7.72
N ARG A 77 0.49 11.68 8.23
CA ARG A 77 0.16 11.93 9.64
C ARG A 77 1.04 11.11 10.59
N ASP A 78 1.22 9.82 10.33
CA ASP A 78 2.04 8.92 11.15
C ASP A 78 3.50 9.37 11.17
N GLU A 79 4.04 9.68 9.99
CA GLU A 79 5.42 10.13 9.81
C GLU A 79 5.70 11.50 10.46
N LEU A 80 4.72 12.41 10.48
CA LEU A 80 4.81 13.67 11.22
C LEU A 80 4.73 13.44 12.73
N ALA A 81 3.89 12.50 13.19
CA ALA A 81 3.78 12.14 14.59
C ALA A 81 5.08 11.51 15.12
N ASP A 82 5.70 10.61 14.37
CA ASP A 82 6.98 9.98 14.69
C ASP A 82 8.13 11.00 14.79
N ARG A 83 8.08 12.05 13.97
CA ARG A 83 8.99 13.22 14.06
C ARG A 83 8.63 14.21 15.17
N GLN A 84 7.63 13.93 16.00
CA GLN A 84 7.11 14.81 17.06
C GLN A 84 6.58 16.15 16.55
N GLN A 85 6.10 16.19 15.30
CA GLN A 85 5.55 17.39 14.66
C GLN A 85 4.02 17.45 14.78
N THR A 86 3.50 17.32 16.01
CA THR A 86 2.05 17.21 16.27
C THR A 86 1.21 18.35 15.69
N ARG A 87 1.75 19.58 15.66
CA ARG A 87 1.06 20.73 15.04
C ARG A 87 0.91 20.59 13.53
N MET A 88 1.94 20.07 12.85
CA MET A 88 1.88 19.82 11.41
C MET A 88 0.94 18.65 11.14
N ALA A 89 1.03 17.56 11.90
CA ALA A 89 0.11 16.42 11.76
C ALA A 89 -1.37 16.84 11.85
N ALA A 90 -1.70 17.80 12.71
CA ALA A 90 -3.07 18.33 12.84
C ALA A 90 -3.55 19.14 11.61
N LEU A 91 -2.64 19.61 10.74
CA LEU A 91 -2.97 20.29 9.48
C LEU A 91 -3.21 19.33 8.32
N HIS A 92 -2.89 18.04 8.49
CA HIS A 92 -3.10 16.98 7.50
C HIS A 92 -4.13 15.98 8.03
N PRO A 93 -5.43 16.33 8.07
CA PRO A 93 -6.47 15.42 8.52
C PRO A 93 -6.60 14.24 7.55
N VAL A 94 -6.85 13.07 8.10
CA VAL A 94 -7.20 11.89 7.31
C VAL A 94 -8.70 11.93 7.05
N LEU A 95 -9.10 11.91 5.78
CA LEU A 95 -10.49 12.08 5.37
C LEU A 95 -11.03 10.83 4.67
N THR A 96 -12.30 10.53 4.84
CA THR A 96 -13.04 9.51 4.07
C THR A 96 -13.32 9.98 2.64
N GLU A 97 -13.90 9.11 1.80
CA GLU A 97 -14.36 9.51 0.45
C GLU A 97 -15.37 10.67 0.49
N SER A 98 -16.18 10.76 1.54
CA SER A 98 -17.18 11.81 1.74
C SER A 98 -16.63 13.10 2.35
N GLY A 99 -15.32 13.14 2.66
CA GLY A 99 -14.67 14.28 3.30
C GLY A 99 -14.89 14.36 4.81
N ALA A 100 -15.42 13.32 5.45
CA ALA A 100 -15.50 13.24 6.91
C ALA A 100 -14.16 12.81 7.51
N LEU A 101 -13.91 13.05 8.80
CA LEU A 101 -12.70 12.55 9.46
C LEU A 101 -12.71 11.02 9.51
N SER A 102 -11.64 10.40 9.01
CA SER A 102 -11.42 8.95 9.12
C SER A 102 -10.61 8.63 10.37
N PRO A 103 -10.94 7.57 11.14
CA PRO A 103 -10.08 7.08 12.20
C PRO A 103 -8.74 6.54 11.65
N ASP A 104 -8.81 5.80 10.55
CA ASP A 104 -7.68 5.25 9.80
C ASP A 104 -7.93 5.38 8.29
N GLY A 105 -6.98 5.97 7.57
CA GLY A 105 -7.07 6.14 6.12
C GLY A 105 -6.80 4.86 5.35
N ARG A 106 -6.06 3.90 5.93
CA ARG A 106 -5.76 2.61 5.31
C ARG A 106 -7.02 1.76 5.23
N GLU A 107 -7.81 1.72 6.30
CA GLU A 107 -9.11 1.03 6.32
C GLU A 107 -10.05 1.56 5.24
N GLU A 108 -10.12 2.89 5.07
CA GLU A 108 -10.94 3.51 4.03
C GLU A 108 -10.44 3.11 2.63
N THR A 109 -9.13 3.15 2.39
CA THR A 109 -8.55 2.71 1.12
C THR A 109 -8.86 1.24 0.85
N ARG A 110 -8.74 0.36 1.85
CA ARG A 110 -9.10 -1.06 1.72
C ARG A 110 -10.56 -1.24 1.32
N ARG A 111 -11.48 -0.51 1.97
CA ARG A 111 -12.91 -0.55 1.64
C ARG A 111 -13.18 -0.14 0.20
N LEU A 112 -12.60 0.97 -0.25
CA LEU A 112 -12.77 1.48 -1.61
C LEU A 112 -12.20 0.53 -2.68
N LEU A 113 -11.16 -0.24 -2.32
CA LEU A 113 -10.57 -1.26 -3.19
C LEU A 113 -11.25 -2.63 -3.10
N GLY A 114 -12.32 -2.77 -2.30
CA GLY A 114 -13.01 -4.05 -2.09
C GLY A 114 -12.16 -5.08 -1.33
N LEU A 115 -11.31 -4.62 -0.41
CA LEU A 115 -10.43 -5.40 0.48
C LEU A 115 -10.95 -5.45 1.93
N ASP A 116 -12.27 -5.32 2.11
CA ASP A 116 -12.96 -5.29 3.43
C ASP A 116 -12.71 -6.55 4.28
N ALA A 117 -12.34 -7.66 3.66
CA ALA A 117 -11.82 -8.83 4.34
C ALA A 117 -10.32 -8.95 4.05
N MET A 118 -9.53 -9.31 5.07
CA MET A 118 -8.12 -9.64 4.87
C MET A 118 -7.99 -10.67 3.76
N PRO A 119 -7.20 -10.40 2.69
CA PRO A 119 -7.05 -11.34 1.59
C PRO A 119 -6.42 -12.62 2.14
N VAL A 120 -7.21 -13.69 2.17
CA VAL A 120 -6.72 -15.01 2.57
C VAL A 120 -6.08 -15.63 1.33
N MET A 121 -4.76 -15.77 1.34
CA MET A 121 -4.13 -16.81 0.53
C MET A 121 -4.43 -18.15 1.20
N GLU A 122 -5.27 -18.98 0.57
CA GLU A 122 -5.34 -20.40 0.93
C GLU A 122 -3.93 -20.99 0.84
N ASP A 123 -3.48 -21.58 1.95
CA ASP A 123 -2.13 -22.09 2.21
C ASP A 123 -1.01 -21.27 1.57
N ALA A 124 -0.43 -20.37 2.37
CA ALA A 124 0.84 -19.70 2.09
C ALA A 124 1.78 -20.65 1.33
N ASP A 125 1.92 -20.47 0.01
CA ASP A 125 2.84 -21.28 -0.77
C ASP A 125 4.21 -21.05 -0.16
N GLY A 126 4.76 -22.09 0.49
CA GLY A 126 6.03 -22.00 1.20
C GLY A 126 7.15 -21.47 0.30
N ARG A 127 6.99 -21.63 -1.03
CA ARG A 127 7.87 -21.02 -2.01
C ARG A 127 7.72 -19.52 -2.13
N LEU A 128 6.51 -18.96 -2.14
CA LEU A 128 6.31 -17.50 -2.12
C LEU A 128 6.90 -16.91 -0.84
N ALA A 129 6.62 -17.54 0.30
CA ALA A 129 7.16 -17.13 1.60
C ALA A 129 8.70 -17.10 1.59
N ALA A 130 9.34 -18.18 1.13
CA ALA A 130 10.79 -18.26 1.03
C ALA A 130 11.38 -17.23 0.05
N THR A 131 10.69 -16.99 -1.07
CA THR A 131 11.10 -16.03 -2.08
C THR A 131 11.05 -14.59 -1.55
N LEU A 132 9.97 -14.22 -0.85
CA LEU A 132 9.83 -12.93 -0.19
C LEU A 132 10.85 -12.76 0.93
N ALA A 133 11.08 -13.79 1.74
CA ALA A 133 12.10 -13.76 2.79
C ALA A 133 13.50 -13.47 2.23
N GLY A 134 13.84 -13.98 1.04
CA GLY A 134 15.10 -13.69 0.36
C GLY A 134 15.29 -12.23 -0.07
N VAL A 135 14.24 -11.40 -0.02
CA VAL A 135 14.26 -9.99 -0.42
C VAL A 135 13.65 -9.04 0.61
N ALA A 136 13.34 -9.52 1.81
CA ALA A 136 12.67 -8.75 2.86
C ALA A 136 13.43 -7.45 3.19
N ASP A 137 14.77 -7.50 3.31
CA ASP A 137 15.59 -6.32 3.59
C ASP A 137 15.48 -5.25 2.50
N ARG A 138 15.34 -5.66 1.23
CA ARG A 138 15.17 -4.72 0.11
C ARG A 138 13.80 -4.07 0.17
N ILE A 139 12.75 -4.85 0.42
CA ILE A 139 11.38 -4.33 0.57
C ILE A 139 11.32 -3.36 1.75
N ALA A 140 11.92 -3.70 2.89
CA ALA A 140 12.00 -2.85 4.06
C ALA A 140 12.74 -1.52 3.78
N ALA A 141 13.89 -1.57 3.13
CA ALA A 141 14.64 -0.36 2.76
C ALA A 141 13.86 0.54 1.79
N THR A 142 13.12 -0.05 0.85
CA THR A 142 12.24 0.69 -0.06
C THR A 142 11.05 1.31 0.67
N ARG A 143 10.44 0.59 1.60
CA ARG A 143 9.34 1.06 2.45
C ARG A 143 9.76 2.27 3.28
N ASP A 144 10.92 2.21 3.92
CA ASP A 144 11.49 3.34 4.66
C ASP A 144 11.77 4.57 3.76
N ARG A 145 12.11 4.33 2.50
CA ARG A 145 12.30 5.42 1.53
C ARG A 145 10.97 6.05 1.14
N PHE A 146 9.96 5.22 0.85
CA PHE A 146 8.60 5.67 0.51
C PHE A 146 8.02 6.56 1.62
N ARG A 147 8.08 6.12 2.88
CA ARG A 147 7.64 6.88 4.05
C ARG A 147 8.35 8.23 4.21
N ARG A 148 9.66 8.28 3.93
CA ARG A 148 10.41 9.55 3.99
C ARG A 148 10.02 10.51 2.87
N GLN A 149 9.85 9.99 1.65
CA GLN A 149 9.50 10.80 0.47
C GLN A 149 8.12 11.45 0.58
N SER A 150 7.14 10.82 1.25
CA SER A 150 5.82 11.43 1.45
C SER A 150 5.90 12.73 2.25
N ILE A 151 6.80 12.81 3.24
CA ILE A 151 7.01 14.03 4.04
C ILE A 151 7.86 15.07 3.31
N ASP A 152 8.89 14.65 2.58
CA ASP A 152 9.72 15.59 1.80
C ASP A 152 8.85 16.38 0.81
N TYR A 153 7.86 15.72 0.18
CA TYR A 153 6.89 16.38 -0.69
C TYR A 153 6.10 17.50 0.01
N LEU A 154 5.64 17.27 1.25
CA LEU A 154 4.91 18.25 2.05
C LEU A 154 5.78 19.43 2.49
N THR A 155 7.05 19.17 2.83
CA THR A 155 7.95 20.21 3.34
C THR A 155 8.55 21.09 2.23
N ASP A 156 8.78 20.56 1.03
CA ASP A 156 9.30 21.31 -0.12
C ASP A 156 8.24 22.20 -0.80
N HIS A 157 6.96 21.81 -0.78
CA HIS A 157 5.86 22.62 -1.34
C HIS A 157 5.41 23.79 -0.44
N GLN A 158 6.07 24.01 0.71
CA GLN A 158 5.82 25.15 1.60
C GLN A 158 6.87 26.28 1.48
N ARG A 159 7.70 26.29 0.43
CA ARG A 159 8.61 27.41 0.09
C ARG A 159 8.08 28.24 -1.07
#